data_AF-A0A8T1YZ91-F1
#
_entry.id   AF-A0A8T1YZ91-F1
#
_cell.length_a   1.000
_cell.length_b   1.000
_cell.length_c   1.000
_cell.angle_alpha   90.00
_cell.angle_beta   90.00
_cell.angle_gamma   90.00
#
_symmetry.space_group_name_H-M   'P 1'
#
loop_
_entity.id
_entity.type
_entity.pdbx_description
1 polymer ?
#
loop_
_entity_poly.entity_id
_entity_poly.type
_entity_poly.pdbx_seq_one_letter_code
_entity_poly.pdbx_strand_id
1 'polypeptide(L)'
;MPSILESHIVFSSIVNRKTFRELKVMGHIDLFFTQNVVQCLPNLKVLSLRCNEINRDALLEILDKLESLEVLNISHSYLVVTQQHPEKKIIVRELDQAILEKTSKLKRFVTCMEHKTCVICQRTYKDERIC
;
A
#
# COMPACT_ATOMS: atom_id res chain seq x y z
N MET A 1 -1.57 14.74 -4.35
CA MET A 1 -1.62 13.94 -5.61
C MET A 1 -3.07 13.68 -5.97
N PRO A 2 -3.45 13.61 -7.26
CA PRO A 2 -4.82 13.25 -7.63
C PRO A 2 -5.11 11.82 -7.16
N SER A 3 -6.21 11.64 -6.43
CA SER A 3 -6.75 10.33 -6.11
C SER A 3 -7.32 9.69 -7.38
N ILE A 4 -7.25 8.36 -7.50
CA ILE A 4 -8.01 7.65 -8.52
C ILE A 4 -9.48 7.69 -8.07
N LEU A 5 -10.16 8.78 -8.39
CA LEU A 5 -11.53 9.08 -7.96
C LEU A 5 -12.53 7.98 -8.41
N GLU A 6 -12.17 7.19 -9.43
CA GLU A 6 -12.96 6.08 -9.96
C GLU A 6 -12.18 4.75 -10.03
N SER A 7 -11.50 4.41 -8.94
CA SER A 7 -10.73 3.16 -8.86
C SER A 7 -11.57 1.91 -9.21
N HIS A 8 -12.85 1.90 -8.83
CA HIS A 8 -13.78 0.81 -9.12
C HIS A 8 -14.02 0.57 -10.62
N ILE A 9 -14.10 1.61 -11.47
CA ILE A 9 -14.30 1.47 -12.92
C ILE A 9 -13.05 0.88 -13.57
N VAL A 10 -11.88 1.37 -13.14
CA VAL A 10 -10.59 0.87 -13.64
C VAL A 10 -10.42 -0.59 -13.25
N PHE A 11 -10.67 -0.94 -11.99
CA PHE A 11 -10.48 -2.31 -11.52
C PHE A 11 -11.51 -3.27 -12.11
N SER A 12 -12.79 -2.90 -12.18
CA SER A 12 -13.83 -3.73 -12.82
C SER A 12 -13.50 -4.05 -14.28
N SER A 13 -12.95 -3.09 -15.02
CA SER A 13 -12.49 -3.29 -16.40
C SER A 13 -11.32 -4.28 -16.50
N ILE A 14 -10.47 -4.35 -15.48
CA ILE A 14 -9.33 -5.29 -15.40
C ILE A 14 -9.80 -6.71 -15.02
N VAL A 15 -10.84 -6.87 -14.19
CA VAL A 15 -11.36 -8.19 -13.75
C VAL A 15 -11.74 -9.11 -14.90
N ASN A 16 -12.17 -8.54 -16.03
CA ASN A 16 -12.48 -9.30 -17.25
C ASN A 16 -11.28 -10.11 -17.77
N ARG A 17 -10.07 -9.87 -17.25
CA ARG A 17 -8.85 -10.64 -17.54
C ARG A 17 -8.50 -11.56 -16.37
N LYS A 18 -8.96 -12.82 -16.44
CA LYS A 18 -8.65 -13.89 -15.45
C LYS A 18 -7.14 -14.14 -15.23
N THR A 19 -6.29 -13.64 -16.11
CA THR A 19 -4.82 -13.79 -16.09
C THR A 19 -4.09 -12.62 -15.45
N PHE A 20 -4.78 -11.58 -14.99
CA PHE A 20 -4.12 -10.45 -14.34
C PHE A 20 -3.50 -10.89 -13.01
N ARG A 21 -2.21 -10.59 -12.81
CA ARG A 21 -1.42 -11.07 -11.66
C ARG A 21 -0.52 -10.01 -11.05
N GLU A 22 -0.23 -8.91 -11.75
CA GLU A 22 0.73 -7.91 -11.30
C GLU A 22 0.11 -6.52 -11.40
N LEU A 23 0.16 -5.77 -10.30
CA LEU A 23 -0.38 -4.43 -10.20
C LEU A 23 0.67 -3.48 -9.63
N LYS A 24 0.85 -2.33 -10.28
CA LYS A 24 1.61 -1.21 -9.74
C LYS A 24 0.69 0.01 -9.66
N VAL A 25 0.61 0.63 -8.49
CA VAL A 25 -0.20 1.83 -8.25
C VAL A 25 0.65 2.91 -7.62
N MET A 26 0.42 4.15 -8.04
CA MET A 26 0.96 5.35 -7.40
C MET A 26 -0.21 6.21 -6.91
N GLY A 27 -0.17 6.72 -5.68
CA GLY A 27 -1.24 7.51 -5.06
C GLY A 27 -1.46 7.20 -3.58
N HIS A 28 -2.61 7.64 -3.07
CA HIS A 28 -3.08 7.35 -1.70
C HIS A 28 -3.70 5.96 -1.63
N ILE A 29 -3.24 5.13 -0.70
CA ILE A 29 -3.76 3.77 -0.49
C ILE A 29 -4.56 3.76 0.82
N ASP A 30 -5.87 3.76 0.68
CA ASP A 30 -6.83 3.68 1.78
C ASP A 30 -7.65 2.39 1.75
N LEU A 31 -8.52 2.23 2.74
CA LEU A 31 -9.42 1.09 2.85
C LEU A 31 -10.33 0.95 1.62
N PHE A 32 -10.75 2.06 1.01
CA PHE A 32 -11.60 2.02 -0.20
C PHE A 32 -10.83 1.45 -1.39
N PHE A 33 -9.59 1.88 -1.61
CA PHE A 33 -8.70 1.26 -2.59
C PHE A 33 -8.54 -0.25 -2.32
N THR A 34 -8.25 -0.62 -1.07
CA THR A 34 -8.05 -2.02 -0.69
C THR A 34 -9.27 -2.87 -0.95
N GLN A 35 -10.47 -2.41 -0.59
CA GLN A 35 -11.73 -3.10 -0.84
C GLN A 35 -11.91 -3.40 -2.34
N ASN A 36 -11.66 -2.41 -3.20
CA ASN A 36 -11.76 -2.60 -4.64
C ASN A 36 -10.73 -3.61 -5.17
N VAL A 37 -9.46 -3.53 -4.73
CA VAL A 37 -8.42 -4.47 -5.17
C VAL A 37 -8.74 -5.89 -4.73
N VAL A 38 -9.17 -6.09 -3.49
CA VAL A 38 -9.54 -7.41 -2.96
C VAL A 38 -10.73 -8.01 -3.72
N GLN A 39 -11.78 -7.21 -3.95
CA GLN A 39 -12.98 -7.65 -4.64
C GLN A 39 -12.71 -7.96 -6.11
N CYS A 40 -11.93 -7.12 -6.78
CA CYS A 40 -11.72 -7.21 -8.22
C CYS A 40 -10.56 -8.15 -8.60
N LEU A 41 -9.50 -8.19 -7.80
CA LEU A 41 -8.24 -8.84 -8.13
C LEU A 41 -7.81 -9.87 -7.07
N PRO A 42 -8.66 -10.84 -6.67
CA PRO A 42 -8.35 -11.76 -5.58
C PRO A 42 -7.14 -12.68 -5.86
N ASN A 43 -6.81 -12.88 -7.14
CA ASN A 43 -5.70 -13.75 -7.59
C ASN A 43 -4.39 -12.97 -7.84
N LEU A 44 -4.28 -11.73 -7.37
CA LEU A 44 -3.08 -10.91 -7.57
C LEU A 44 -1.87 -11.55 -6.87
N LYS A 45 -0.76 -11.67 -7.60
CA LYS A 45 0.50 -12.25 -7.10
C LYS A 45 1.54 -11.20 -6.75
N VAL A 46 1.56 -10.09 -7.49
CA VAL A 46 2.56 -9.03 -7.31
C VAL A 46 1.83 -7.70 -7.15
N LEU A 47 2.10 -7.02 -6.02
CA LEU A 47 1.60 -5.69 -5.76
C LEU A 47 2.75 -4.74 -5.46
N SER A 48 2.85 -3.66 -6.23
CA SER A 48 3.83 -2.59 -6.02
C SER A 48 3.13 -1.29 -5.68
N LEU A 49 3.31 -0.84 -4.44
CA LEU A 49 2.82 0.42 -3.87
C LEU A 49 3.96 1.39 -3.56
N ARG A 50 5.05 1.33 -4.33
CA ARG A 50 6.24 2.19 -4.18
C ARG A 50 5.88 3.69 -4.26
N CYS A 51 6.47 4.51 -3.39
CA CYS A 51 6.28 5.96 -3.32
C CYS A 51 4.84 6.40 -2.98
N ASN A 52 4.14 5.65 -2.14
CA ASN A 52 2.76 5.95 -1.76
C ASN A 52 2.61 6.34 -0.29
N GLU A 53 1.57 7.11 -0.01
CA GLU A 53 0.95 7.14 1.31
C GLU A 53 0.12 5.87 1.48
N ILE A 54 0.39 5.09 2.54
CA ILE A 54 -0.34 3.85 2.78
C ILE A 54 -0.97 3.90 4.16
N ASN A 55 -2.30 3.87 4.22
CA ASN A 55 -2.99 3.67 5.48
C ASN A 55 -2.63 2.28 6.04
N ARG A 56 -2.23 2.25 7.31
CA ARG A 56 -1.76 1.05 8.00
C ARG A 56 -2.80 -0.09 7.96
N ASP A 57 -4.05 0.23 8.20
CA ASP A 57 -5.13 -0.77 8.25
C ASP A 57 -5.45 -1.28 6.84
N ALA A 58 -5.36 -0.40 5.84
CA ALA A 58 -5.45 -0.78 4.42
C ALA A 58 -4.35 -1.77 4.02
N LEU A 59 -3.12 -1.59 4.51
CA LEU A 59 -2.03 -2.54 4.28
C LEU A 59 -2.28 -3.89 4.96
N LEU A 60 -2.75 -3.90 6.21
CA LEU A 60 -3.09 -5.14 6.91
C LEU A 60 -4.22 -5.89 6.19
N GLU A 61 -5.25 -5.18 5.72
CA GLU A 61 -6.36 -5.78 4.99
C GLU A 61 -5.90 -6.37 3.64
N ILE A 62 -4.97 -5.71 2.93
CA ILE A 62 -4.33 -6.28 1.73
C ILE A 62 -3.64 -7.60 2.08
N LEU A 63 -2.83 -7.61 3.14
CA LEU A 63 -2.06 -8.79 3.56
C LEU A 63 -2.96 -9.94 4.06
N ASP A 64 -4.13 -9.63 4.59
CA ASP A 64 -5.08 -10.62 5.09
C ASP A 64 -5.99 -11.19 4.00
N LYS A 65 -6.40 -10.38 3.03
CA LYS A 65 -7.41 -10.78 2.04
C LYS A 65 -6.85 -11.18 0.68
N LEU A 66 -5.64 -10.76 0.32
CA LEU A 66 -4.99 -11.21 -0.91
C LEU A 66 -4.15 -12.47 -0.66
N GLU A 67 -4.81 -13.60 -0.46
CA GLU A 67 -4.17 -14.89 -0.12
C GLU A 67 -3.16 -15.37 -1.17
N SER A 68 -3.34 -14.99 -2.44
CA SER A 68 -2.44 -15.33 -3.55
C SER A 68 -1.22 -14.41 -3.67
N LEU A 69 -1.09 -13.39 -2.83
CA LEU A 69 -0.02 -12.41 -2.94
C LEU A 69 1.32 -13.06 -2.60
N GLU A 70 2.26 -12.99 -3.53
CA GLU A 70 3.60 -13.55 -3.39
C GLU A 70 4.65 -12.46 -3.18
N VAL A 71 4.45 -11.29 -3.81
CA VAL A 71 5.40 -10.18 -3.79
C VAL A 71 4.68 -8.88 -3.43
N LEU A 72 5.19 -8.20 -2.40
CA LEU A 72 4.76 -6.86 -2.03
C LEU A 72 5.95 -5.90 -2.06
N ASN A 73 5.79 -4.77 -2.73
CA ASN A 73 6.78 -3.69 -2.74
C ASN A 73 6.19 -2.39 -2.21
N ILE A 74 6.68 -1.93 -1.06
CA ILE A 74 6.31 -0.66 -0.42
C ILE A 74 7.52 0.28 -0.29
N SER A 75 8.51 0.14 -1.17
CA SER A 75 9.73 0.96 -1.10
C SER A 75 9.42 2.45 -1.23
N HIS A 76 10.05 3.27 -0.39
CA HIS A 76 9.86 4.72 -0.33
C HIS A 76 8.43 5.18 -0.09
N SER A 77 7.61 4.28 0.45
CA SER A 77 6.27 4.59 0.92
C SER A 77 6.33 4.91 2.40
N TYR A 78 5.37 5.68 2.90
CA TYR A 78 5.23 5.94 4.32
C TYR A 78 3.86 5.44 4.80
N LEU A 79 3.86 4.88 6.00
CA LEU A 79 2.66 4.38 6.63
C LEU A 79 1.99 5.50 7.42
N VAL A 80 0.66 5.58 7.33
CA VAL A 80 -0.13 6.52 8.12
C VAL A 80 -1.19 5.79 8.93
N VAL A 81 -1.45 6.29 10.13
CA VAL A 81 -2.61 5.90 10.94
C VAL A 81 -3.56 7.08 11.01
N THR A 82 -4.81 6.83 10.64
CA THR A 82 -5.89 7.82 10.77
C THR A 82 -6.39 7.78 12.22
N GLN A 83 -6.31 8.90 12.93
CA GLN A 83 -6.91 9.00 14.26
C GLN A 83 -8.41 9.27 14.18
N GLN A 84 -9.11 9.24 15.31
CA GLN A 84 -10.54 9.56 15.43
C GLN A 84 -10.90 10.94 14.84
N HIS A 85 -9.92 11.84 14.69
CA HIS A 85 -10.07 13.09 13.94
C HIS A 85 -9.44 12.94 12.56
N PRO A 86 -10.22 13.03 11.46
CA PRO A 86 -9.75 12.75 10.09
C PRO A 86 -8.63 13.71 9.62
N GLU A 87 -8.47 14.85 10.28
CA GLU A 87 -7.44 15.84 9.95
C GLU A 87 -6.06 15.53 10.54
N LYS A 88 -5.96 14.59 11.50
CA LYS A 88 -4.67 14.21 12.12
C LYS A 88 -4.22 12.84 11.63
N LYS A 89 -3.28 12.84 10.69
CA LYS A 89 -2.55 11.65 10.24
C LYS A 89 -1.23 11.53 11.00
N ILE A 90 -0.95 10.35 11.54
CA ILE A 90 0.34 10.06 12.16
C ILE A 90 1.17 9.21 11.21
N ILE A 91 2.34 9.70 10.83
CA ILE A 91 3.33 8.93 10.07
C ILE A 91 3.96 7.89 11.01
N VAL A 92 3.79 6.62 10.68
CA VAL A 92 4.40 5.48 11.36
C VAL A 92 5.82 5.30 10.84
N ARG A 93 6.79 5.26 11.75
CA ARG A 93 8.22 5.28 11.41
C ARG A 93 8.80 3.91 11.08
N GLU A 94 8.21 2.86 11.65
CA GLU A 94 8.70 1.48 11.60
C GLU A 94 7.52 0.54 11.37
N LEU A 95 7.76 -0.58 10.70
CA LEU A 95 6.73 -1.62 10.61
C LEU A 95 6.56 -2.25 11.98
N ASP A 96 5.31 -2.31 12.44
CA ASP A 96 5.00 -3.08 13.62
C ASP A 96 5.07 -4.59 13.35
N GLN A 97 5.08 -5.33 14.45
CA GLN A 97 5.19 -6.79 14.46
C GLN A 97 4.11 -7.47 13.63
N ALA A 98 2.88 -6.95 13.60
CA ALA A 98 1.79 -7.58 12.85
C ALA A 98 2.04 -7.50 11.33
N ILE A 99 2.57 -6.39 10.83
CA ILE A 99 2.96 -6.27 9.41
C ILE A 99 4.15 -7.19 9.11
N LEU A 100 5.15 -7.23 9.99
CA LEU A 100 6.32 -8.09 9.81
C LEU A 100 5.94 -9.58 9.75
N GLU A 101 5.08 -10.04 10.65
CA GLU A 101 4.59 -11.42 10.67
C GLU A 101 3.80 -11.78 9.41
N LYS A 102 2.89 -10.91 8.96
CA LYS A 102 2.11 -11.16 7.76
C LYS A 102 2.98 -11.15 6.50
N THR A 103 3.93 -10.23 6.40
CA THR A 103 4.83 -10.15 5.25
C THR A 103 5.87 -11.26 5.21
N SER A 104 6.19 -11.90 6.34
CA SER A 104 7.09 -13.07 6.37
C SER A 104 6.60 -14.26 5.53
N LYS A 105 5.29 -14.33 5.27
CA LYS A 105 4.66 -15.37 4.43
C LYS A 105 4.84 -15.11 2.94
N LEU A 106 5.19 -13.89 2.55
CA LEU A 106 5.40 -13.53 1.16
C LEU A 106 6.72 -14.12 0.65
N LYS A 107 6.77 -14.52 -0.62
CA LYS A 107 8.02 -14.94 -1.26
C LYS A 107 9.03 -13.80 -1.31
N ARG A 108 8.55 -12.55 -1.45
CA ARG A 108 9.40 -11.37 -1.45
C ARG A 108 8.68 -10.15 -0.91
N PHE A 109 9.28 -9.52 0.09
CA PHE A 109 8.85 -8.23 0.59
C PHE A 109 9.94 -7.19 0.35
N VAL A 110 9.64 -6.15 -0.43
CA VAL A 110 10.57 -5.08 -0.77
C VAL A 110 10.14 -3.82 -0.04
N THR A 111 11.01 -3.32 0.82
CA THR A 111 10.73 -2.15 1.61
C THR A 111 12.00 -1.33 1.85
N CYS A 112 11.82 -0.05 2.15
CA CYS A 112 12.91 0.87 2.44
C CYS A 112 12.87 1.28 3.92
N MET A 113 13.05 0.28 4.81
CA MET A 113 12.96 0.45 6.27
C MET A 113 13.93 1.50 6.82
N GLU A 114 15.07 1.69 6.16
CA GLU A 114 16.05 2.69 6.57
C GLU A 114 15.79 4.03 5.89
N HIS A 115 14.66 4.65 6.25
CA HIS A 115 14.23 5.95 5.73
C HIS A 115 15.30 7.05 5.89
N LYS A 116 16.22 6.89 6.85
CA LYS A 116 17.33 7.83 7.11
C LYS A 116 18.47 7.72 6.12
N THR A 117 18.68 6.59 5.45
CA THR A 117 19.81 6.43 4.49
C THR A 117 19.34 6.60 3.04
N CYS A 118 18.06 6.38 2.77
CA CYS A 118 17.52 6.58 1.43
C CYS A 118 17.16 8.04 1.14
N VAL A 119 17.83 8.64 0.15
CA VAL A 119 17.58 10.02 -0.32
C VAL A 119 16.12 10.26 -0.73
N ILE A 120 15.46 9.27 -1.34
CA ILE A 120 14.05 9.39 -1.74
C ILE A 120 13.17 9.46 -0.49
N CYS A 121 13.35 8.54 0.47
CA CYS A 121 12.59 8.52 1.71
C CYS A 121 12.79 9.80 2.54
N GLN A 122 14.02 10.31 2.59
CA GLN A 122 14.31 11.57 3.27
C GLN A 122 13.54 12.75 2.66
N ARG A 123 13.43 12.82 1.33
CA ARG A 123 12.70 13.88 0.63
C ARG A 123 11.21 13.78 0.90
N THR A 124 10.62 12.61 0.67
CA THR A 124 9.19 12.35 0.92
C THR A 124 8.80 12.73 2.36
N TYR A 125 9.63 12.37 3.34
CA TYR A 125 9.39 12.74 4.74
C TYR A 125 9.44 14.24 5.00
N LYS A 126 10.32 14.98 4.32
CA LYS A 126 10.38 16.44 4.45
C LYS A 126 9.15 17.09 3.84
N ASP A 127 8.73 16.63 2.67
CA ASP A 127 7.60 17.20 1.93
C ASP A 127 6.26 16.95 2.65
N GLU A 128 6.05 15.75 3.19
CA GLU A 128 4.81 15.35 3.86
C GLU A 128 4.69 15.85 5.31
N ARG A 129 5.76 16.44 5.87
CA ARG A 129 5.77 17.07 7.20
C ARG A 129 5.46 18.56 7.19
N ILE A 130 5.18 19.13 6.03
CA ILE A 130 4.92 20.57 5.87
C ILE A 130 3.42 20.91 6.07
N CYS A 131 2.57 19.93 6.38
CA CYS A 131 1.14 20.13 6.68
C CYS A 131 0.87 20.27 8.19
#